data_AF-A0A7G9NUQ4-F1
#
_entry.id   AF-A0A7G9NUQ4-F1
#
_cell.length_a   1.000
_cell.length_b   1.000
_cell.length_c   1.000
_cell.angle_alpha   90.00
_cell.angle_beta   90.00
_cell.angle_gamma   90.00
#
_symmetry.space_group_name_H-M   'P 1'
#
loop_
_entity.id
_entity.type
_entity.pdbx_description
1 polymer ?
#
loop_
_entity_poly.entity_id
_entity_poly.type
_entity_poly.pdbx_seq_one_letter_code
_entity_poly.pdbx_strand_id
1 'polypeptide(L)' 'MSNESIVKVLNCLESHDYRVTAMVNVEGIEIVAICPSGQTYHVKAAPNQRYAACCELARQLGVMVEPNQ' A
#
# COMPACT_ATOMS: atom_id res chain seq x y z
N MET A 1 8.96 -9.48 -10.86
CA MET A 1 8.03 -8.93 -9.84
C MET A 1 6.74 -8.57 -10.53
N SER A 2 5.68 -9.36 -10.33
CA SER A 2 4.44 -9.23 -11.10
C SER A 2 3.49 -8.22 -10.45
N ASN A 3 2.89 -7.34 -11.27
CA ASN A 3 1.89 -6.35 -10.85
C ASN A 3 0.72 -6.97 -10.04
N GLU A 4 0.42 -8.24 -10.23
CA GLU A 4 -0.59 -9.00 -9.48
C GLU A 4 -0.39 -8.99 -7.96
N SER A 5 0.86 -8.94 -7.47
CA SER A 5 1.12 -8.95 -6.03
C SER A 5 0.75 -7.62 -5.36
N ILE A 6 0.89 -6.50 -6.09
CA ILE A 6 0.47 -5.18 -5.63
C ILE A 6 -1.05 -5.10 -5.57
N VAL A 7 -1.75 -5.60 -6.60
CA VAL A 7 -3.21 -5.62 -6.67
C VAL A 7 -3.81 -6.42 -5.51
N LYS A 8 -3.21 -7.55 -5.14
CA LYS A 8 -3.64 -8.34 -3.96
C LYS A 8 -3.57 -7.53 -2.66
N VAL A 9 -2.48 -6.79 -2.44
CA VAL A 9 -2.32 -5.96 -1.23
C VAL A 9 -3.38 -4.85 -1.20
N LEU A 10 -3.60 -4.16 -2.33
CA LEU A 10 -4.59 -3.10 -2.44
C LEU A 10 -6.01 -3.62 -2.20
N ASN A 11 -6.38 -4.74 -2.83
CA ASN A 11 -7.68 -5.38 -2.60
C ASN A 11 -7.89 -5.78 -1.13
N CYS A 12 -6.82 -6.23 -0.46
CA CYS A 12 -6.88 -6.57 0.96
C CYS A 12 -7.17 -5.33 1.82
N LEU A 13 -6.53 -4.20 1.52
CA LEU A 13 -6.79 -2.92 2.18
C LEU A 13 -8.20 -2.40 1.92
N GLU A 14 -8.67 -2.45 0.67
CA GLU A 14 -10.02 -2.03 0.29
C GLU A 14 -11.11 -2.88 0.96
N SER A 15 -10.86 -4.18 1.17
CA SER A 15 -11.78 -5.08 1.89
C SER A 15 -11.93 -4.75 3.39
N HIS A 16 -11.02 -3.95 3.94
CA HIS A 16 -11.10 -3.44 5.32
C HIS A 16 -11.53 -1.97 5.36
N ASP A 17 -12.20 -1.49 4.31
CA ASP A 17 -12.68 -0.11 4.14
C ASP A 17 -11.57 0.96 4.12
N TYR A 18 -10.31 0.57 3.87
CA TYR A 18 -9.24 1.55 3.63
C TYR A 18 -9.30 2.05 2.18
N ARG A 19 -9.31 3.37 2.01
CA ARG A 19 -9.15 3.98 0.69
C ARG A 19 -7.68 4.22 0.41
N VAL A 20 -7.13 3.54 -0.59
CA VAL A 20 -5.70 3.60 -0.93
C VAL A 20 -5.49 4.36 -2.23
N THR A 21 -4.56 5.32 -2.22
CA THR A 21 -4.12 6.09 -3.39
C THR A 21 -2.61 6.03 -3.48
N ALA A 22 -2.07 5.79 -4.68
CA ALA A 22 -0.63 5.86 -4.93
C ALA A 22 -0.31 7.05 -5.85
N MET A 23 0.64 7.88 -5.44
CA MET A 23 1.19 8.98 -6.21
C MET A 23 2.63 8.64 -6.61
N VAL A 24 2.94 8.74 -7.90
CA VAL A 24 4.28 8.49 -8.43
C VAL A 24 4.87 9.82 -8.87
N ASN A 25 5.96 10.20 -8.22
CA ASN A 25 6.68 11.44 -8.47
C ASN A 25 8.11 11.13 -8.95
N VAL A 26 8.83 12.16 -9.39
CA VAL A 26 10.26 12.03 -9.77
C VAL A 26 11.15 11.54 -8.62
N GLU A 27 10.78 11.81 -7.37
CA GLU A 27 11.53 11.40 -6.18
C GLU A 27 11.22 9.97 -5.70
N GLY A 28 10.11 9.37 -6.17
CA GLY A 28 9.66 8.09 -5.63
C GLY A 28 8.18 7.80 -5.82
N ILE A 29 7.70 6.79 -5.10
CA ILE A 29 6.28 6.50 -4.93
C ILE A 29 5.86 6.85 -3.51
N GLU A 30 4.74 7.54 -3.38
CA GLU A 30 4.02 7.76 -2.12
C GLU A 30 2.70 6.99 -2.16
N ILE A 31 2.45 6.15 -1.17
CA ILE A 31 1.20 5.42 -1.00
C ILE A 31 0.50 5.96 0.22
N VAL A 32 -0.76 6.34 0.04
CA VAL A 32 -1.61 6.96 1.06
C VAL A 32 -2.80 6.05 1.30
N ALA A 33 -3.03 5.64 2.55
CA ALA A 33 -4.25 4.96 2.97
C ALA A 33 -5.05 5.84 3.91
N ILE A 34 -6.36 5.96 3.67
CA ILE A 34 -7.29 6.69 4.51
C ILE A 34 -8.21 5.69 5.20
N CYS A 35 -8.21 5.72 6.53
CA CYS A 35 -9.11 4.94 7.37
C CYS A 35 -10.54 5.47 7.31
N PRO A 36 -11.55 4.64 7.61
CA PRO A 36 -12.92 5.09 7.86
C PRO A 36 -13.03 6.12 8.99
N SER A 37 -12.11 6.08 9.96
CA SER A 37 -12.00 7.06 11.04
C SER A 37 -11.51 8.45 10.59
N GLY A 38 -11.10 8.59 9.32
CA GLY A 38 -10.50 9.80 8.78
C GLY A 38 -8.99 9.92 9.05
N GLN A 39 -8.38 8.92 9.70
CA GLN A 39 -6.92 8.89 9.89
C GLN A 39 -6.21 8.52 8.59
N THR A 40 -5.09 9.17 8.30
CA THR A 40 -4.33 8.97 7.06
C THR A 40 -2.94 8.42 7.35
N TYR A 41 -2.52 7.45 6.54
CA TYR A 41 -1.24 6.77 6.62
C TYR A 41 -0.48 6.96 5.32
N HIS A 42 0.82 7.25 5.42
CA HIS A 42 1.67 7.58 4.29
C HIS A 42 2.93 6.72 4.30
N VAL A 43 3.25 6.10 3.17
CA VAL A 43 4.49 5.37 2.96
C VAL A 43 5.18 5.88 1.71
N LYS A 44 6.47 6.21 1.83
CA LYS A 44 7.32 6.65 0.71
C LYS A 44 8.37 5.59 0.42
N ALA A 45 8.54 5.27 -0.86
CA ALA A 45 9.61 4.36 -1.28
C ALA A 45 10.19 4.76 -2.64
N ALA A 46 11.29 4.13 -3.02
CA ALA A 46 11.87 4.30 -4.34
C ALA A 46 10.89 3.83 -5.44
N PRO A 47 10.98 4.35 -6.68
CA PRO A 47 10.04 4.03 -7.76
C PRO A 47 9.94 2.53 -8.09
N ASN A 48 11.01 1.78 -7.85
CA ASN A 48 11.12 0.34 -8.04
C ASN A 48 10.66 -0.49 -6.82
N GLN A 49 10.26 0.15 -5.72
CA GLN A 49 9.87 -0.49 -4.46
C GLN A 49 8.37 -0.40 -4.16
N ARG A 50 7.53 -0.24 -5.19
CA ARG A 50 6.07 -0.11 -5.04
C ARG A 50 5.45 -1.24 -4.22
N TYR A 51 5.87 -2.47 -4.46
CA TYR A 51 5.37 -3.64 -3.73
C TYR A 51 5.76 -3.59 -2.24
N ALA A 52 7.03 -3.26 -1.95
CA ALA A 52 7.50 -3.12 -0.58
C ALA A 52 6.74 -2.01 0.16
N ALA A 53 6.49 -0.88 -0.50
CA ALA A 53 5.68 0.21 0.06
C ALA A 53 4.24 -0.22 0.38
N CYS A 54 3.58 -0.95 -0.51
CA CYS A 54 2.24 -1.48 -0.23
C CYS A 54 2.24 -2.44 0.95
N CYS A 55 3.23 -3.35 1.03
CA CYS A 55 3.36 -4.29 2.14
C CYS A 55 3.63 -3.59 3.47
N GLU A 56 4.49 -2.57 3.46
CA GLU A 56 4.77 -1.76 4.64
C GLU A 56 3.51 -1.02 5.13
N LEU A 57 2.74 -0.43 4.21
CA LEU A 57 1.49 0.23 4.54
C LEU A 57 0.49 -0.74 5.16
N ALA A 58 0.30 -1.92 4.55
CA ALA A 58 -0.58 -2.95 5.10
C ALA A 58 -0.13 -3.40 6.50
N ARG A 59 1.18 -3.58 6.70
CA ARG A 59 1.75 -3.89 8.00
C ARG A 59 1.51 -2.79 9.03
N GLN A 60 1.63 -1.50 8.67
CA GLN A 60 1.34 -0.37 9.57
C GLN A 60 -0.14 -0.34 9.99
N LEU A 61 -1.03 -0.75 9.09
CA LEU A 61 -2.46 -0.84 9.33
C LEU A 61 -2.86 -2.12 10.07
N GLY A 62 -1.91 -3.01 10.39
CA GLY A 62 -2.18 -4.30 11.03
C GLY A 62 -2.83 -5.33 10.10
N VAL A 63 -2.86 -5.06 8.79
CA VAL A 63 -3.40 -5.96 7.77
C VAL A 63 -2.31 -6.95 7.38
N MET A 64 -2.49 -8.22 7.75
CA MET A 64 -1.57 -9.30 7.37
C MET A 64 -1.78 -9.65 5.89
N VAL A 65 -0.83 -9.22 5.06
CA VAL A 65 -0.70 -9.69 3.68
C VAL A 65 0.25 -10.87 3.69
N GLU A 66 -0.24 -12.05 3.31
CA GLU A 66 0.67 -13.18 3.10
C GLU A 66 1.72 -12.78 2.06
N PRO A 67 3.04 -12.86 2.38
CA PRO A 67 4.07 -12.62 1.39
C PRO A 67 3.95 -13.73 0.35
N ASN A 68 3.30 -13.42 -0.76
CA ASN A 68 3.23 -14.34 -1.89
C ASN A 68 4.65 -14.41 -2.46
N GLN A 69 5.25 -15.60 -2.35
CA GLN A 69 6.64 -15.89 -2.78
C GLN A 69 6.90 -15.47 -4.23
#